data_AF-A0A1R3TTZ6-F1
#
_entry.id   AF-A0A1R3TTZ6-F1
#
_cell.length_a   1.000
_cell.length_b   1.000
_cell.length_c   1.000
_cell.angle_alpha   90.00
_cell.angle_beta   90.00
_cell.angle_gamma   90.00
#
_symmetry.space_group_name_H-M   'P 1'
#
loop_
_entity.id
_entity.type
_entity.pdbx_description
1 polymer ?
#
loop_
_entity_poly.entity_id
_entity_poly.type
_entity_poly.pdbx_seq_one_letter_code
_entity_poly.pdbx_strand_id
1 'polypeptide(L)'
;MIPEAVDEKQLSSVAEAFLKSVSELALAPDQRVYAVMDGAQFSDLPRLLKEANVSHRPLYRYAGGDYAVILGGPWLINPYQVASPPSVEQASSADLVEQDLTDDELHARSAALSSEMVAALEAGDPTGGGVLPTYEGDPTAVVERLHRIIELSDGKPALVFWSGRRSLTEDKLHRHLRGINRISVPKIWRNGQTSDDGPHVPNQDEFAAAGGDEPVADEVKSGGHEMVIFRHADANVMMQTVPALDELQLGRLFGPATQLQFAPDAIWGGGVKRARRQSDMAPPAGVLTLDSHAMQTMSALRLEISRKKVMAYLRETDPDNNNYLSDADLLKKTVFYEADGKVMGLRSERAHAQWAFLMSTTDGAIGEEQEIRTAVKTSRNPDQTLSDIMQEMVKIGQAETQGKRILGS
;
A
#
# COMPACT_ATOMS: atom_id res chain seq x y z
N MET A 1 -13.92 -27.42 -35.20
CA MET A 1 -12.54 -27.37 -34.66
C MET A 1 -12.59 -26.39 -33.51
N ILE A 2 -12.76 -26.92 -32.30
CA ILE A 2 -12.81 -26.12 -31.06
C ILE A 2 -11.35 -25.95 -30.64
N PRO A 3 -10.83 -24.73 -30.41
CA PRO A 3 -9.59 -24.60 -29.67
C PRO A 3 -9.92 -24.82 -28.19
N GLU A 4 -9.57 -26.01 -27.69
CA GLU A 4 -9.18 -26.17 -26.29
C GLU A 4 -7.81 -25.52 -26.11
N ALA A 5 -7.63 -24.70 -25.08
CA ALA A 5 -6.64 -24.87 -24.02
C ALA A 5 -6.20 -23.52 -23.40
N VAL A 6 -6.53 -23.39 -22.11
CA VAL A 6 -5.72 -22.83 -21.02
C VAL A 6 -5.01 -21.49 -21.29
N ASP A 7 -5.64 -20.40 -20.87
CA ASP A 7 -4.94 -19.16 -20.55
C ASP A 7 -4.20 -19.37 -19.22
N GLU A 8 -3.05 -20.06 -19.28
CA GLU A 8 -2.06 -20.05 -18.20
C GLU A 8 -1.62 -18.59 -18.08
N LYS A 9 -2.13 -17.88 -17.06
CA LYS A 9 -1.76 -16.49 -16.78
C LYS A 9 -0.25 -16.41 -16.62
N GLN A 10 0.44 -16.06 -17.70
CA GLN A 10 1.88 -15.90 -17.68
C GLN A 10 2.21 -14.68 -16.81
N LEU A 11 3.10 -14.87 -15.83
CA LEU A 11 3.58 -13.79 -14.97
C LEU A 11 4.22 -12.69 -15.81
N SER A 12 4.09 -11.44 -15.38
CA SER A 12 4.86 -10.35 -15.96
C SER A 12 6.36 -10.58 -15.82
N SER A 13 7.18 -10.02 -16.73
CA SER A 13 8.65 -10.10 -16.62
C SER A 13 9.20 -9.59 -15.28
N VAL A 14 8.51 -8.62 -14.67
CA VAL A 14 8.85 -8.11 -13.33
C VAL A 14 8.52 -9.16 -12.27
N ALA A 15 7.35 -9.80 -12.34
CA ALA A 15 6.95 -10.87 -11.42
C ALA A 15 7.87 -12.09 -11.53
N GLU A 16 8.27 -12.51 -12.74
CA GLU A 16 9.25 -13.58 -12.95
C GLU A 16 10.61 -13.25 -12.32
N ALA A 17 11.12 -12.03 -12.55
CA ALA A 17 12.36 -11.57 -11.96
C ALA A 17 12.27 -11.47 -10.43
N PHE A 18 11.11 -11.06 -9.91
CA PHE A 18 10.85 -10.98 -8.48
C PHE A 18 10.88 -12.37 -7.87
N LEU A 19 10.12 -13.32 -8.44
CA LEU A 19 10.05 -14.71 -8.00
C LEU A 19 11.43 -15.34 -7.96
N LYS A 20 12.19 -15.24 -9.05
CA LYS A 20 13.57 -15.74 -9.09
C LYS A 20 14.39 -15.18 -7.92
N SER A 21 14.35 -13.86 -7.74
CA SER A 21 15.16 -13.16 -6.74
C SER A 21 14.75 -13.47 -5.29
N VAL A 22 13.48 -13.74 -4.97
CA VAL A 22 13.08 -14.16 -3.61
C VAL A 22 13.23 -15.65 -3.38
N SER A 23 13.03 -16.49 -4.40
CA SER A 23 13.29 -17.93 -4.31
C SER A 23 14.75 -18.21 -4.00
N GLU A 24 15.69 -17.49 -4.62
CA GLU A 24 17.12 -17.58 -4.30
C GLU A 24 17.41 -17.31 -2.81
N LEU A 25 16.72 -16.36 -2.18
CA LEU A 25 16.89 -16.06 -0.75
C LEU A 25 16.19 -17.09 0.14
N ALA A 26 15.00 -17.54 -0.23
CA ALA A 26 14.24 -18.53 0.55
C ALA A 26 14.93 -19.90 0.57
N LEU A 27 15.65 -20.24 -0.49
CA LEU A 27 16.44 -21.48 -0.60
C LEU A 27 17.80 -21.38 0.10
N ALA A 28 18.26 -20.19 0.49
CA ALA A 28 19.50 -20.03 1.23
C ALA A 28 19.32 -20.50 2.68
N PRO A 29 20.14 -21.45 3.19
CA PRO A 29 19.89 -22.12 4.47
C PRO A 29 19.93 -21.17 5.68
N ASP A 30 20.74 -20.12 5.59
CA ASP A 30 20.93 -19.11 6.62
C ASP A 30 20.00 -17.91 6.51
N GLN A 31 19.02 -17.95 5.60
CA GLN A 31 18.08 -16.86 5.40
C GLN A 31 16.64 -17.29 5.62
N ARG A 32 15.80 -16.31 5.96
CA ARG A 32 14.35 -16.43 6.02
C ARG A 32 13.73 -15.25 5.32
N VAL A 33 12.60 -15.50 4.66
CA VAL A 33 11.87 -14.53 3.83
C VAL A 33 10.39 -14.61 4.18
N TYR A 34 9.80 -13.47 4.48
CA TYR A 34 8.37 -13.32 4.74
C TYR A 34 7.80 -12.27 3.80
N ALA A 35 6.55 -12.43 3.39
CA ALA A 35 5.84 -11.44 2.58
C ALA A 35 4.95 -10.58 3.46
N VAL A 36 4.79 -9.31 3.08
CA VAL A 36 3.77 -8.42 3.63
C VAL A 36 2.97 -7.87 2.46
N MET A 37 1.65 -8.05 2.51
CA MET A 37 0.75 -7.61 1.45
C MET A 37 -0.26 -6.59 1.95
N ASP A 38 -0.54 -5.55 1.14
CA ASP A 38 -1.55 -4.53 1.43
C ASP A 38 -2.95 -5.03 1.07
N GLY A 39 -3.77 -5.32 2.08
CA GLY A 39 -5.11 -5.88 1.90
C GLY A 39 -6.06 -4.97 1.10
N ALA A 40 -5.86 -3.65 1.13
CA ALA A 40 -6.70 -2.69 0.41
C ALA A 40 -6.63 -2.84 -1.12
N GLN A 41 -5.60 -3.51 -1.64
CA GLN A 41 -5.40 -3.75 -3.08
C GLN A 41 -6.10 -5.03 -3.59
N PHE A 42 -6.89 -5.67 -2.73
CA PHE A 42 -7.57 -6.94 -2.99
C PHE A 42 -9.02 -6.86 -2.52
N SER A 43 -9.90 -7.61 -3.19
CA SER A 43 -11.29 -7.73 -2.75
C SER A 43 -11.42 -8.54 -1.45
N ASP A 44 -10.59 -9.57 -1.29
CA ASP A 44 -10.58 -10.47 -0.13
C ASP A 44 -9.23 -11.22 -0.09
N LEU A 45 -8.20 -10.54 0.42
CA LEU A 45 -6.85 -11.10 0.47
C LEU A 45 -6.77 -12.40 1.33
N PRO A 46 -7.41 -12.50 2.52
CA PRO A 46 -7.34 -13.72 3.33
C PRO A 46 -7.89 -14.95 2.61
N ARG A 47 -9.02 -14.81 1.90
CA ARG A 47 -9.58 -15.91 1.12
C ARG A 47 -8.63 -16.34 0.01
N LEU A 48 -8.04 -15.39 -0.73
CA LEU A 48 -7.08 -15.69 -1.80
C LEU A 48 -5.82 -16.41 -1.26
N LEU A 49 -5.31 -16.01 -0.10
CA LEU A 49 -4.15 -16.66 0.54
C LEU A 49 -4.48 -18.05 1.07
N LYS A 50 -5.71 -18.25 1.55
CA LYS A 50 -6.22 -19.57 1.95
C LYS A 50 -6.34 -20.50 0.74
N GLU A 51 -6.89 -20.02 -0.37
CA GLU A 51 -6.95 -20.76 -1.64
C GLU A 51 -5.54 -21.09 -2.18
N ALA A 52 -4.58 -20.19 -1.99
CA ALA A 52 -3.16 -20.41 -2.29
C ALA A 52 -2.44 -21.33 -1.29
N ASN A 53 -3.11 -21.81 -0.23
CA ASN A 53 -2.57 -22.64 0.83
C ASN A 53 -1.31 -22.05 1.50
N VAL A 54 -1.36 -20.76 1.84
CA VAL A 54 -0.27 -20.04 2.51
C VAL A 54 -0.72 -19.49 3.86
N SER A 55 0.09 -19.69 4.90
CA SER A 55 -0.13 -19.10 6.22
C SER A 55 -0.08 -17.59 6.16
N HIS A 56 -1.03 -16.95 6.83
CA HIS A 56 -1.18 -15.50 6.85
C HIS A 56 -1.79 -15.00 8.16
N ARG A 57 -1.43 -13.79 8.56
CA ARG A 57 -1.89 -13.18 9.81
C ARG A 57 -2.03 -11.65 9.67
N PRO A 58 -3.11 -11.04 10.20
CA PRO A 58 -3.28 -9.59 10.10
C PRO A 58 -2.28 -8.86 11.00
N LEU A 59 -1.83 -7.70 10.52
CA LEU A 59 -1.00 -6.77 11.30
C LEU A 59 -1.84 -5.70 12.01
N TYR A 60 -3.08 -5.48 11.61
CA TYR A 60 -4.03 -4.68 12.38
C TYR A 60 -4.62 -5.51 13.55
N ARG A 61 -5.09 -4.84 14.61
CA ARG A 61 -5.87 -5.45 15.71
C ARG A 61 -7.35 -5.19 15.44
N TYR A 62 -8.18 -6.12 15.87
CA TYR A 62 -9.59 -5.81 16.06
C TYR A 62 -9.74 -4.93 17.30
N ALA A 63 -10.26 -3.73 17.09
CA ALA A 63 -10.47 -2.71 18.12
C ALA A 63 -11.97 -2.42 18.34
N GLY A 64 -12.86 -3.38 18.01
CA GLY A 64 -14.31 -3.22 18.16
C GLY A 64 -15.00 -2.36 17.09
N GLY A 65 -14.29 -2.03 16.00
CA GLY A 65 -14.81 -1.27 14.85
C GLY A 65 -15.10 -2.15 13.64
N ASP A 66 -15.24 -1.53 12.46
CA ASP A 66 -15.52 -2.24 11.21
C ASP A 66 -14.42 -3.25 10.86
N TYR A 67 -14.80 -4.52 10.67
CA TYR A 67 -13.88 -5.60 10.31
C TYR A 67 -13.24 -5.38 8.92
N ALA A 68 -13.91 -4.64 8.02
CA ALA A 68 -13.36 -4.29 6.72
C ALA A 68 -12.03 -3.51 6.83
N VAL A 69 -11.82 -2.78 7.92
CA VAL A 69 -10.56 -2.09 8.23
C VAL A 69 -9.41 -3.08 8.40
N ILE A 70 -9.64 -4.23 9.03
CA ILE A 70 -8.62 -5.26 9.20
C ILE A 70 -8.35 -5.96 7.87
N LEU A 71 -9.41 -6.26 7.12
CA LEU A 71 -9.30 -6.88 5.80
C LEU A 71 -8.48 -6.01 4.84
N GLY A 72 -8.73 -4.70 4.84
CA GLY A 72 -7.98 -3.72 4.06
C GLY A 72 -6.59 -3.37 4.62
N GLY A 73 -6.26 -3.81 5.84
CA GLY A 73 -4.96 -3.59 6.45
C GLY A 73 -3.85 -4.48 5.87
N PRO A 74 -2.61 -4.33 6.34
CA PRO A 74 -1.50 -5.15 5.88
C PRO A 74 -1.50 -6.54 6.55
N TRP A 75 -1.11 -7.56 5.79
CA TRP A 75 -1.08 -8.97 6.19
C TRP A 75 0.34 -9.51 6.10
N LEU A 76 0.81 -10.16 7.19
CA LEU A 76 2.05 -10.93 7.19
C LEU A 76 1.78 -12.32 6.64
N ILE A 77 2.65 -12.81 5.75
CA ILE A 77 2.50 -14.07 5.04
C ILE A 77 3.77 -14.89 5.22
N ASN A 78 3.59 -16.15 5.61
CA ASN A 78 4.67 -17.09 5.85
C ASN A 78 4.69 -18.18 4.76
N PRO A 79 5.63 -18.12 3.79
CA PRO A 79 5.70 -19.09 2.70
C PRO A 79 6.18 -20.48 3.13
N TYR A 80 6.68 -20.62 4.37
CA TYR A 80 7.15 -21.91 4.90
C TYR A 80 6.04 -22.74 5.52
N GLN A 81 4.84 -22.17 5.67
CA GLN A 81 3.71 -22.84 6.33
C GLN A 81 2.48 -22.87 5.43
N VAL A 82 1.74 -23.98 5.50
CA VAL A 82 0.41 -24.10 4.93
C VAL A 82 -0.54 -23.12 5.62
N ALA A 83 -1.62 -22.72 4.94
CA ALA A 83 -2.68 -21.99 5.64
C ALA A 83 -3.19 -22.86 6.80
N SER A 84 -3.33 -22.29 7.99
CA SER A 84 -3.90 -23.04 9.11
C SER A 84 -5.25 -23.63 8.67
N PRO A 85 -5.55 -24.91 8.96
CA PRO A 85 -6.91 -25.39 8.87
C PRO A 85 -7.79 -24.48 9.73
N PRO A 86 -9.09 -24.32 9.40
CA PRO A 86 -9.96 -23.43 10.15
C PRO A 86 -9.86 -23.77 11.63
N SER A 87 -9.21 -22.91 12.41
CA SER A 87 -9.33 -22.93 13.86
C SER A 87 -10.82 -22.84 14.16
N VAL A 88 -11.31 -23.63 15.11
CA VAL A 88 -12.72 -23.63 15.55
C VAL A 88 -13.19 -22.22 15.98
N GLU A 89 -12.28 -21.28 16.19
CA GLU A 89 -12.53 -19.85 16.42
C GLU A 89 -12.98 -19.05 15.18
N GLN A 90 -12.78 -19.55 13.95
CA GLN A 90 -13.31 -18.96 12.72
C GLN A 90 -14.57 -19.67 12.20
N ALA A 91 -15.07 -20.68 12.91
CA ALA A 91 -16.39 -21.26 12.68
C ALA A 91 -17.53 -20.43 13.30
N SER A 92 -17.22 -19.31 13.95
CA SER A 92 -18.23 -18.37 14.47
C SER A 92 -18.30 -17.12 13.58
N SER A 93 -19.05 -17.20 12.49
CA SER A 93 -19.80 -16.03 11.94
C SER A 93 -20.60 -16.33 10.67
N ALA A 94 -20.38 -17.47 9.98
CA ALA A 94 -21.09 -17.76 8.74
C ALA A 94 -22.07 -18.97 8.78
N ASP A 95 -22.01 -19.82 9.82
CA ASP A 95 -22.91 -20.99 9.96
C ASP A 95 -23.71 -21.01 11.27
N LEU A 96 -23.84 -19.87 11.96
CA LEU A 96 -24.80 -19.75 13.06
C LEU A 96 -26.19 -19.41 12.48
N VAL A 97 -26.85 -20.44 11.97
CA VAL A 97 -28.24 -20.63 12.38
C VAL A 97 -28.16 -20.83 13.89
N GLU A 98 -28.73 -19.91 14.66
CA GLU A 98 -28.86 -19.99 16.12
C GLU A 98 -29.24 -21.42 16.54
N GLN A 99 -28.26 -22.20 16.99
CA GLN A 99 -28.48 -23.22 17.99
C GLN A 99 -27.84 -22.66 19.23
N ASP A 100 -28.67 -22.13 20.13
CA ASP A 100 -28.32 -21.89 21.52
C ASP A 100 -27.81 -23.20 22.11
N LEU A 101 -26.50 -23.44 22.00
CA LEU A 101 -25.85 -24.54 22.71
C LEU A 101 -25.98 -24.21 24.19
N THR A 102 -26.62 -25.12 24.92
CA THR A 102 -26.81 -24.98 26.36
C THR A 102 -25.47 -25.00 27.08
N ASP A 103 -25.40 -24.38 28.26
CA ASP A 103 -24.18 -24.36 29.10
C ASP A 103 -23.63 -25.79 29.34
N ASP A 104 -24.51 -26.79 29.42
CA ASP A 104 -24.17 -28.20 29.56
C ASP A 104 -23.44 -28.78 28.34
N GLU A 105 -23.82 -28.38 27.13
CA GLU A 105 -23.17 -28.82 25.88
C GLU A 105 -21.80 -28.16 25.70
N LEU A 106 -21.67 -26.90 26.11
CA LEU A 106 -20.40 -26.19 26.14
C LEU A 106 -19.44 -26.83 27.15
N HIS A 107 -19.95 -27.17 28.33
CA HIS A 107 -19.17 -27.82 29.38
C HIS A 107 -18.76 -29.25 28.98
N ALA A 108 -19.63 -29.99 28.27
CA ALA A 108 -19.31 -31.31 27.73
C ALA A 108 -18.23 -31.25 26.65
N ARG A 109 -18.29 -30.26 25.74
CA ARG A 109 -17.24 -30.05 24.72
C ARG A 109 -15.91 -29.65 25.34
N SER A 110 -15.91 -28.75 26.32
CA SER A 110 -14.71 -28.34 27.05
C SER A 110 -14.07 -29.51 27.81
N ALA A 111 -14.89 -30.36 28.43
CA ALA A 111 -14.43 -31.57 29.12
C ALA A 111 -13.85 -32.61 28.15
N ALA A 112 -14.45 -32.77 26.97
CA ALA A 112 -13.94 -33.66 25.92
C ALA A 112 -12.57 -33.19 25.41
N LEU A 113 -12.43 -31.90 25.09
CA LEU A 113 -11.16 -31.31 24.63
C LEU A 113 -10.07 -31.41 25.70
N SER A 114 -10.42 -31.14 26.96
CA SER A 114 -9.50 -31.28 28.09
C SER A 114 -9.03 -32.72 28.28
N SER A 115 -9.93 -33.70 28.08
CA SER A 115 -9.60 -35.13 28.18
C SER A 115 -8.68 -35.57 27.04
N GLU A 116 -8.88 -35.03 25.84
CA GLU A 116 -8.03 -35.29 24.67
C GLU A 116 -6.61 -34.72 24.86
N MET A 117 -6.50 -33.50 25.40
CA MET A 117 -5.21 -32.88 25.75
C MET A 117 -4.46 -33.68 26.83
N VAL A 118 -5.15 -34.17 27.85
CA VAL A 118 -4.55 -34.99 28.91
C VAL A 118 -4.08 -36.33 28.34
N ALA A 119 -4.89 -36.99 27.51
CA ALA A 119 -4.51 -38.24 26.87
C ALA A 119 -3.27 -38.09 25.97
N ALA A 120 -3.14 -36.97 25.25
CA ALA A 120 -1.97 -36.68 24.44
C ALA A 120 -0.71 -36.43 25.29
N LEU A 121 -0.83 -35.68 26.39
CA LEU A 121 0.27 -35.48 27.33
C LEU A 121 0.74 -36.79 28.00
N GLU A 122 -0.21 -37.66 28.37
CA GLU A 122 0.07 -38.99 28.94
C GLU A 122 0.71 -39.94 27.92
N ALA A 123 0.37 -39.80 26.64
CA ALA A 123 1.01 -40.51 25.53
C ALA A 123 2.43 -40.00 25.20
N GLY A 124 2.93 -39.01 25.94
CA GLY A 124 4.27 -38.45 25.77
C GLY A 124 4.37 -37.41 24.67
N ASP A 125 3.24 -36.87 24.19
CA ASP A 125 3.21 -35.71 23.31
C ASP A 125 3.25 -34.42 24.15
N PRO A 126 4.39 -33.71 24.24
CA PRO A 126 4.56 -32.54 25.11
C PRO A 126 3.71 -31.33 24.67
N THR A 127 3.03 -31.41 23.53
CA THR A 127 2.18 -30.35 22.99
C THR A 127 0.71 -30.52 23.35
N GLY A 128 0.34 -31.64 23.97
CA GLY A 128 -1.06 -31.99 24.26
C GLY A 128 -1.91 -32.16 23.00
N GLY A 129 -1.35 -32.68 21.90
CA GLY A 129 -2.04 -32.88 20.63
C GLY A 129 -1.94 -31.70 19.66
N GLY A 130 -1.19 -30.65 20.03
CA GLY A 130 -0.90 -29.51 19.17
C GLY A 130 0.22 -29.83 18.17
N VAL A 131 -0.03 -29.66 16.87
CA VAL A 131 1.03 -29.72 15.86
C VAL A 131 1.98 -28.54 16.07
N LEU A 132 3.16 -28.76 16.65
CA LEU A 132 4.25 -27.81 16.55
C LEU A 132 4.67 -27.75 15.06
N PRO A 133 4.59 -26.60 14.38
CA PRO A 133 5.03 -26.51 12.99
C PRO A 133 6.54 -26.76 12.94
N THR A 134 6.93 -27.92 12.43
CA THR A 134 8.32 -28.24 12.11
C THR A 134 8.79 -27.28 11.02
N TYR A 135 9.84 -26.50 11.34
CA TYR A 135 10.26 -25.28 10.66
C TYR A 135 11.09 -25.50 9.38
N GLU A 136 10.96 -26.65 8.73
CA GLU A 136 11.70 -27.01 7.51
C GLU A 136 10.70 -27.50 6.45
N GLY A 137 9.94 -26.56 5.88
CA GLY A 137 9.08 -26.85 4.74
C GLY A 137 9.91 -27.31 3.54
N ASP A 138 9.39 -28.28 2.79
CA ASP A 138 9.96 -28.72 1.51
C ASP A 138 10.31 -27.50 0.64
N PRO A 139 11.58 -27.31 0.23
CA PRO A 139 12.00 -26.19 -0.60
C PRO A 139 11.14 -25.99 -1.85
N THR A 140 10.67 -27.08 -2.45
CA THR A 140 9.78 -27.06 -3.61
C THR A 140 8.45 -26.41 -3.26
N ALA A 141 7.83 -26.85 -2.16
CA ALA A 141 6.58 -26.28 -1.67
C ALA A 141 6.71 -24.80 -1.28
N VAL A 142 7.87 -24.38 -0.76
CA VAL A 142 8.14 -22.96 -0.47
C VAL A 142 8.17 -22.13 -1.75
N VAL A 143 8.85 -22.60 -2.79
CA VAL A 143 8.92 -21.91 -4.09
C VAL A 143 7.53 -21.83 -4.74
N GLU A 144 6.75 -22.91 -4.69
CA GLU A 144 5.37 -22.91 -5.19
C GLU A 144 4.50 -21.88 -4.44
N ARG A 145 4.61 -21.77 -3.12
CA ARG A 145 3.90 -20.73 -2.36
C ARG A 145 4.36 -19.33 -2.73
N LEU A 146 5.66 -19.11 -2.92
CA LEU A 146 6.19 -17.83 -3.38
C LEU A 146 5.66 -17.45 -4.76
N HIS A 147 5.54 -18.42 -5.67
CA HIS A 147 4.90 -18.22 -6.97
C HIS A 147 3.47 -17.73 -6.80
N ARG A 148 2.65 -18.41 -5.98
CA ARG A 148 1.26 -18.00 -5.73
C ARG A 148 1.15 -16.60 -5.09
N ILE A 149 2.00 -16.28 -4.12
CA ILE A 149 2.04 -14.95 -3.50
C ILE A 149 2.28 -13.87 -4.56
N ILE A 150 3.27 -14.09 -5.44
CA ILE A 150 3.64 -13.12 -6.46
C ILE A 150 2.57 -13.01 -7.55
N GLU A 151 2.00 -14.14 -7.98
CA GLU A 151 0.88 -14.20 -8.93
C GLU A 151 -0.31 -13.35 -8.46
N LEU A 152 -0.66 -13.42 -7.17
CA LEU A 152 -1.72 -12.59 -6.60
C LEU A 152 -1.41 -11.09 -6.69
N SER A 153 -0.15 -10.71 -6.51
CA SER A 153 0.32 -9.32 -6.51
C SER A 153 0.73 -8.78 -7.88
N ASP A 154 0.70 -9.59 -8.94
CA ASP A 154 1.24 -9.18 -10.24
C ASP A 154 0.50 -7.94 -10.77
N GLY A 155 1.28 -6.96 -11.23
CA GLY A 155 0.78 -5.65 -11.65
C GLY A 155 0.29 -4.73 -10.52
N LYS A 156 0.52 -5.07 -9.25
CA LYS A 156 0.13 -4.25 -8.08
C LYS A 156 1.35 -3.93 -7.21
N PRO A 157 1.50 -2.68 -6.71
CA PRO A 157 2.57 -2.31 -5.78
C PRO A 157 2.24 -2.75 -4.34
N ALA A 158 1.63 -3.92 -4.16
CA ALA A 158 0.98 -4.36 -2.93
C ALA A 158 1.75 -5.43 -2.16
N LEU A 159 3.04 -5.64 -2.48
CA LEU A 159 3.85 -6.71 -1.92
C LEU A 159 5.27 -6.24 -1.62
N VAL A 160 5.68 -6.45 -0.36
CA VAL A 160 7.05 -6.21 0.11
C VAL A 160 7.53 -7.46 0.84
N PHE A 161 8.66 -8.02 0.40
CA PHE A 161 9.34 -9.11 1.10
C PHE A 161 10.34 -8.59 2.11
N TRP A 162 10.27 -9.15 3.31
CA TRP A 162 11.14 -8.89 4.43
C TRP A 162 12.00 -10.11 4.68
N SER A 163 13.32 -9.94 4.57
CA SER A 163 14.27 -11.05 4.65
C SER A 163 15.37 -10.78 5.66
N GLY A 164 15.86 -11.83 6.30
CA GLY A 164 16.85 -11.76 7.37
C GLY A 164 17.60 -13.07 7.55
N ARG A 165 18.47 -13.11 8.55
CA ARG A 165 19.18 -14.34 8.95
C ARG A 165 18.19 -15.40 9.46
N ARG A 166 18.61 -16.67 9.58
CA ARG A 166 17.81 -17.79 10.12
C ARG A 166 17.13 -17.50 11.48
N SER A 167 17.69 -16.57 12.27
CA SER A 167 17.13 -16.11 13.54
C SER A 167 15.88 -15.21 13.42
N LEU A 168 15.55 -14.75 12.21
CA LEU A 168 14.31 -14.04 11.90
C LEU A 168 13.16 -15.03 11.92
N THR A 169 12.27 -14.87 12.91
CA THR A 169 11.06 -15.68 13.05
C THR A 169 9.84 -14.85 12.70
N GLU A 170 8.74 -15.54 12.36
CA GLU A 170 7.46 -14.91 12.05
C GLU A 170 7.02 -13.99 13.19
N ASP A 171 7.06 -14.44 14.45
CA ASP A 171 6.63 -13.64 15.61
C ASP A 171 7.47 -12.38 15.83
N LYS A 172 8.79 -12.46 15.60
CA LYS A 172 9.67 -11.29 15.72
C LYS A 172 9.30 -10.24 14.68
N LEU A 173 9.08 -10.69 13.45
CA LEU A 173 8.70 -9.81 12.36
C LEU A 173 7.28 -9.26 12.55
N HIS A 174 6.32 -10.11 12.92
CA HIS A 174 4.94 -9.72 13.21
C HIS A 174 4.88 -8.62 14.27
N ARG A 175 5.53 -8.81 15.42
CA ARG A 175 5.58 -7.80 16.49
C ARG A 175 6.22 -6.50 16.00
N HIS A 176 7.30 -6.59 15.23
CA HIS A 176 7.99 -5.43 14.66
C HIS A 176 7.09 -4.63 13.72
N LEU A 177 6.54 -5.29 12.69
CA LEU A 177 5.69 -4.68 11.67
C LEU A 177 4.45 -4.02 12.29
N ARG A 178 3.86 -4.66 13.29
CA ARG A 178 2.77 -4.07 14.08
C ARG A 178 3.17 -2.77 14.78
N GLY A 179 4.39 -2.71 15.30
CA GLY A 179 4.92 -1.52 15.97
C GLY A 179 5.18 -0.36 15.03
N ILE A 180 5.45 -0.61 13.74
CA ILE A 180 5.71 0.44 12.74
C ILE A 180 4.49 0.80 11.90
N ASN A 181 3.32 0.17 12.10
CA ASN A 181 2.07 0.56 11.45
C ASN A 181 1.69 2.02 11.72
N ARG A 182 2.18 2.59 12.84
CA ARG A 182 2.06 4.00 13.16
C ARG A 182 3.45 4.64 13.26
N ILE A 183 3.61 5.79 12.62
CA ILE A 183 4.88 6.55 12.60
C ILE A 183 4.63 8.00 13.01
N SER A 184 5.68 8.69 13.45
CA SER A 184 5.63 10.11 13.83
C SER A 184 6.14 10.99 12.69
N VAL A 185 5.40 12.06 12.37
CA VAL A 185 5.75 13.05 11.32
C VAL A 185 5.51 14.48 11.82
N PRO A 186 6.15 15.53 11.26
CA PRO A 186 5.94 16.90 11.71
C PRO A 186 4.54 17.44 11.35
N LYS A 187 3.83 18.07 12.31
CA LYS A 187 2.46 18.61 12.15
C LYS A 187 2.32 19.63 11.01
N ILE A 188 3.35 20.45 10.79
CA ILE A 188 3.35 21.49 9.75
C ILE A 188 3.16 20.87 8.36
N TRP A 189 3.54 19.60 8.19
CA TRP A 189 3.43 18.91 6.91
C TRP A 189 1.98 18.64 6.49
N ARG A 190 1.09 18.31 7.44
CA ARG A 190 -0.35 18.15 7.18
C ARG A 190 -1.06 19.48 6.92
N ASN A 191 -0.59 20.56 7.54
CA ASN A 191 -1.18 21.89 7.38
C ASN A 191 -0.64 22.65 6.15
N GLY A 192 0.56 22.32 5.68
CA GLY A 192 1.24 22.98 4.56
C GLY A 192 1.18 22.22 3.23
N GLN A 193 1.04 20.89 3.25
CA GLN A 193 0.55 20.14 2.10
C GLN A 193 -0.94 19.92 2.33
N THR A 194 -1.78 20.74 1.70
CA THR A 194 -3.19 20.41 1.54
C THR A 194 -3.25 19.08 0.80
N SER A 195 -3.46 18.00 1.55
CA SER A 195 -3.76 16.68 1.02
C SER A 195 -4.87 16.81 -0.01
N ASP A 196 -4.63 16.23 -1.18
CA ASP A 196 -5.57 16.12 -2.30
C ASP A 196 -6.81 15.24 -1.96
N ASP A 197 -6.86 14.67 -0.76
CA ASP A 197 -7.91 13.77 -0.32
C ASP A 197 -8.90 14.43 0.64
N GLY A 198 -9.56 15.51 0.20
CA GLY A 198 -10.70 16.12 0.93
C GLY A 198 -10.44 16.39 2.43
N PRO A 199 -11.50 16.60 3.24
CA PRO A 199 -11.36 16.52 4.68
C PRO A 199 -11.09 15.06 5.07
N HIS A 200 -9.83 14.68 5.21
CA HIS A 200 -9.42 13.45 5.88
C HIS A 200 -9.83 13.57 7.36
N VAL A 201 -11.07 13.20 7.66
CA VAL A 201 -11.44 12.79 9.02
C VAL A 201 -10.54 11.58 9.29
N PRO A 202 -9.62 11.64 10.28
CA PRO A 202 -8.80 10.47 10.58
C PRO A 202 -9.76 9.31 10.80
N ASN A 203 -9.64 8.26 9.99
CA ASN A 203 -10.43 7.05 10.16
C ASN A 203 -10.02 6.46 11.50
N GLN A 204 -10.75 6.83 12.56
CA GLN A 204 -10.39 6.53 13.95
C GLN A 204 -10.31 5.02 14.14
N ASP A 205 -11.12 4.28 13.39
CA ASP A 205 -11.16 2.83 13.38
C ASP A 205 -9.88 2.24 12.77
N GLU A 206 -9.42 2.76 11.63
CA GLU A 206 -8.14 2.34 11.02
C GLU A 206 -6.95 2.70 11.90
N PHE A 207 -6.95 3.90 12.47
CA PHE A 207 -5.91 4.30 13.39
C PHE A 207 -5.90 3.38 14.60
N ALA A 208 -7.04 3.12 15.25
CA ALA A 208 -7.19 2.21 16.38
C ALA A 208 -6.69 0.80 16.02
N ALA A 209 -7.11 0.26 14.87
CA ALA A 209 -6.73 -1.05 14.38
C ALA A 209 -5.22 -1.16 14.09
N ALA A 210 -4.57 -0.09 13.60
CA ALA A 210 -3.13 -0.06 13.38
C ALA A 210 -2.29 -0.28 14.67
N GLY A 211 -2.88 -0.08 15.85
CA GLY A 211 -2.35 -0.51 17.16
C GLY A 211 -1.38 0.44 17.89
N GLY A 212 -1.26 0.22 19.20
CA GLY A 212 -0.32 0.80 20.18
C GLY A 212 -0.75 0.35 21.58
N ASP A 213 0.14 -0.27 22.37
CA ASP A 213 -0.20 -0.81 23.72
C ASP A 213 -0.29 0.29 24.80
N GLU A 214 0.02 1.54 24.45
CA GLU A 214 -0.13 2.67 25.37
C GLU A 214 -1.37 3.48 25.00
N PRO A 215 -2.18 3.89 26.01
CA PRO A 215 -3.22 4.87 25.78
C PRO A 215 -2.59 6.11 25.16
N VAL A 216 -3.32 6.76 24.25
CA VAL A 216 -3.02 8.11 23.75
C VAL A 216 -3.26 9.10 24.90
N ALA A 217 -2.53 8.94 26.00
CA ALA A 217 -2.54 9.84 27.14
C ALA A 217 -1.60 11.00 26.79
N ASP A 218 -2.19 12.09 26.30
CA ASP A 218 -1.68 13.46 26.36
C ASP A 218 -0.31 13.83 25.75
N GLU A 219 0.46 12.93 25.13
CA GLU A 219 1.74 13.32 24.49
C GLU A 219 1.55 14.16 23.20
N VAL A 220 0.34 14.26 22.65
CA VAL A 220 0.04 14.94 21.37
C VAL A 220 -0.20 16.46 21.52
N LYS A 221 -0.17 17.02 22.74
CA LYS A 221 -0.42 18.47 22.93
C LYS A 221 0.82 19.38 22.99
N SER A 222 2.07 18.89 22.84
CA SER A 222 3.23 19.83 22.85
C SER A 222 4.45 19.49 21.99
N GLY A 223 4.51 18.36 21.28
CA GLY A 223 5.54 18.15 20.26
C GLY A 223 5.03 18.62 18.89
N GLY A 224 5.85 19.30 18.08
CA GLY A 224 5.52 19.66 16.69
C GLY A 224 5.31 18.48 15.73
N HIS A 225 5.01 17.28 16.25
CA HIS A 225 4.85 16.01 15.56
C HIS A 225 3.47 15.40 15.83
N GLU A 226 3.00 14.60 14.89
CA GLU A 226 1.76 13.84 14.94
C GLU A 226 1.97 12.40 14.47
N MET A 227 1.07 11.53 14.87
CA MET A 227 1.09 10.12 14.47
C MET A 227 0.24 9.90 13.21
N VAL A 228 0.77 9.12 12.27
CA VAL A 228 0.09 8.72 11.02
C VAL A 228 0.25 7.22 10.77
N ILE A 229 -0.63 6.68 9.93
CA ILE A 229 -0.56 5.28 9.49
C ILE A 229 0.54 5.14 8.43
N PHE A 230 1.33 4.09 8.54
CA PHE A 230 2.42 3.80 7.61
C PHE A 230 2.15 2.51 6.83
N ARG A 231 1.97 2.67 5.51
CA ARG A 231 1.71 1.57 4.57
C ARG A 231 3.02 0.90 4.13
N HIS A 232 3.69 0.21 5.05
CA HIS A 232 4.96 -0.49 4.79
C HIS A 232 4.81 -1.74 3.88
N ALA A 233 3.58 -2.12 3.54
CA ALA A 233 3.25 -3.16 2.56
C ALA A 233 3.12 -2.63 1.12
N ASP A 234 3.16 -1.31 0.92
CA ASP A 234 3.06 -0.66 -0.39
C ASP A 234 4.47 -0.39 -0.95
N ALA A 235 4.77 -0.97 -2.11
CA ALA A 235 6.06 -0.84 -2.79
C ALA A 235 6.38 0.59 -3.24
N ASN A 236 5.37 1.38 -3.62
CA ASN A 236 5.54 2.79 -3.97
C ASN A 236 5.86 3.63 -2.73
N VAL A 237 5.25 3.30 -1.58
CA VAL A 237 5.59 3.93 -0.30
C VAL A 237 7.02 3.59 0.11
N MET A 238 7.44 2.33 -0.05
CA MET A 238 8.83 1.93 0.22
C MET A 238 9.84 2.63 -0.70
N MET A 239 9.49 2.83 -1.98
CA MET A 239 10.33 3.55 -2.94
C MET A 239 10.56 5.02 -2.55
N GLN A 240 9.58 5.64 -1.88
CA GLN A 240 9.71 7.00 -1.34
C GLN A 240 10.47 7.02 -0.01
N THR A 241 10.16 6.07 0.87
CA THR A 241 10.60 6.10 2.26
C THR A 241 12.07 5.69 2.39
N VAL A 242 12.45 4.53 1.85
CA VAL A 242 13.81 3.98 2.00
C VAL A 242 14.93 4.98 1.66
N PRO A 243 14.91 5.69 0.51
CA PRO A 243 15.99 6.63 0.18
C PRO A 243 15.97 7.92 1.01
N ALA A 244 14.87 8.23 1.70
CA ALA A 244 14.72 9.44 2.50
C ALA A 244 15.17 9.28 3.96
N LEU A 245 15.35 8.04 4.42
CA LEU A 245 15.70 7.74 5.79
C LEU A 245 17.22 7.79 6.03
N ASP A 246 17.61 8.29 7.21
CA ASP A 246 18.96 8.13 7.73
C ASP A 246 19.25 6.70 8.21
N GLU A 247 20.48 6.43 8.64
CA GLU A 247 20.89 5.08 9.07
C GLU A 247 20.12 4.56 10.30
N LEU A 248 19.78 5.44 11.26
CA LEU A 248 19.06 5.06 12.47
C LEU A 248 17.59 4.77 12.15
N GLN A 249 16.97 5.61 11.33
CA GLN A 249 15.61 5.43 10.82
C GLN A 249 15.51 4.18 9.93
N LEU A 250 16.50 3.91 9.07
CA LEU A 250 16.58 2.65 8.31
C LEU A 250 16.71 1.46 9.24
N GLY A 251 17.56 1.56 10.27
CA GLY A 251 17.65 0.55 11.32
C GLY A 251 16.31 0.27 11.97
N ARG A 252 15.53 1.32 12.24
CA ARG A 252 14.21 1.22 12.83
C ARG A 252 13.16 0.65 11.87
N LEU A 253 13.18 1.05 10.61
CA LEU A 253 12.29 0.51 9.58
C LEU A 253 12.48 -1.00 9.44
N PHE A 254 13.73 -1.45 9.28
CA PHE A 254 14.07 -2.86 9.05
C PHE A 254 13.80 -3.75 10.28
N GLY A 255 14.03 -3.22 11.49
CA GLY A 255 13.88 -3.99 12.72
C GLY A 255 14.73 -5.27 12.70
N PRO A 256 14.13 -6.47 12.81
CA PRO A 256 14.86 -7.74 12.78
C PRO A 256 15.25 -8.20 11.38
N ALA A 257 14.72 -7.59 10.31
CA ALA A 257 15.08 -7.90 8.93
C ALA A 257 16.40 -7.22 8.54
N THR A 258 17.07 -7.75 7.51
CA THR A 258 18.31 -7.19 6.97
C THR A 258 18.17 -6.74 5.52
N GLN A 259 17.14 -7.21 4.82
CA GLN A 259 16.89 -6.88 3.42
C GLN A 259 15.38 -6.79 3.13
N LEU A 260 15.02 -5.78 2.33
CA LEU A 260 13.68 -5.62 1.74
C LEU A 260 13.76 -5.83 0.23
N GLN A 261 12.74 -6.45 -0.34
CA GLN A 261 12.55 -6.52 -1.79
C GLN A 261 11.11 -6.19 -2.15
N PHE A 262 10.93 -5.35 -3.16
CA PHE A 262 9.62 -4.86 -3.58
C PHE A 262 9.69 -4.42 -5.05
N ALA A 263 8.54 -4.37 -5.72
CA ALA A 263 8.43 -3.92 -7.10
C ALA A 263 7.43 -2.75 -7.16
N PRO A 264 7.90 -1.49 -7.23
CA PRO A 264 7.01 -0.35 -7.37
C PRO A 264 6.51 -0.24 -8.82
N ASP A 265 5.51 0.60 -9.05
CA ASP A 265 4.99 0.82 -10.39
C ASP A 265 6.05 1.42 -11.33
N ALA A 266 5.85 1.24 -12.63
CA ALA A 266 6.75 1.74 -13.67
C ALA A 266 7.07 3.24 -13.50
N ILE A 267 6.07 4.03 -13.10
CA ILE A 267 6.25 5.48 -12.91
C ILE A 267 7.21 5.81 -11.76
N TRP A 268 7.26 4.97 -10.73
CA TRP A 268 8.19 5.06 -9.60
C TRP A 268 9.56 4.42 -9.91
N GLY A 269 9.81 4.09 -11.18
CA GLY A 269 11.04 3.52 -11.68
C GLY A 269 10.99 2.00 -11.93
N GLY A 270 9.87 1.34 -11.61
CA GLY A 270 9.58 -0.05 -11.96
C GLY A 270 10.61 -1.09 -11.49
N GLY A 271 10.38 -2.33 -11.91
CA GLY A 271 11.29 -3.46 -11.70
C GLY A 271 11.50 -3.82 -10.22
N VAL A 272 12.31 -4.85 -9.98
CA VAL A 272 12.58 -5.30 -8.61
C VAL A 272 13.60 -4.39 -7.94
N LYS A 273 13.23 -3.80 -6.80
CA LYS A 273 14.11 -3.02 -5.93
C LYS A 273 14.57 -3.87 -4.76
N ARG A 274 15.76 -3.55 -4.27
CA ARG A 274 16.38 -4.20 -3.12
C ARG A 274 16.97 -3.14 -2.20
N ALA A 275 16.53 -3.13 -0.95
CA ALA A 275 17.12 -2.30 0.09
C ALA A 275 17.81 -3.20 1.11
N ARG A 276 19.02 -2.82 1.55
CA ARG A 276 19.81 -3.58 2.53
C ARG A 276 20.22 -2.66 3.66
N ARG A 277 20.16 -3.19 4.89
CA ARG A 277 20.72 -2.51 6.05
C ARG A 277 22.23 -2.76 6.08
N GLN A 278 23.02 -1.71 6.22
CA GLN A 278 24.49 -1.81 6.23
C GLN A 278 25.07 -2.21 7.60
N SER A 279 24.35 -1.99 8.70
CA SER A 279 24.91 -2.17 10.05
C SER A 279 24.46 -3.45 10.76
N ASP A 280 25.38 -4.08 11.50
CA ASP A 280 25.09 -5.11 12.52
C ASP A 280 24.59 -4.48 13.85
N MET A 281 24.36 -3.17 13.88
CA MET A 281 23.88 -2.47 15.08
C MET A 281 22.46 -2.92 15.44
N ALA A 282 22.19 -3.20 16.72
CA ALA A 282 20.83 -3.51 17.13
C ALA A 282 19.87 -2.37 16.72
N PRO A 283 18.69 -2.67 16.15
CA PRO A 283 17.77 -1.63 15.71
C PRO A 283 17.40 -0.75 16.91
N PRO A 284 17.48 0.60 16.80
CA PRO A 284 17.16 1.50 17.90
C PRO A 284 15.71 1.28 18.37
N ALA A 285 15.39 1.58 19.64
CA ALA A 285 14.02 1.53 20.18
C ALA A 285 13.24 2.83 19.87
N GLY A 286 11.91 2.84 20.04
CA GLY A 286 11.03 4.04 19.89
C GLY A 286 10.21 4.16 18.60
N VAL A 287 9.30 5.12 18.45
CA VAL A 287 8.49 5.19 17.22
C VAL A 287 9.37 5.58 16.01
N LEU A 288 9.15 4.97 14.83
CA LEU A 288 9.79 5.45 13.60
C LEU A 288 9.33 6.88 13.35
N THR A 289 10.26 7.82 13.36
CA THR A 289 9.98 9.25 13.22
C THR A 289 10.60 9.75 11.93
N LEU A 290 9.78 10.29 11.03
CA LEU A 290 10.24 11.01 9.86
C LEU A 290 10.47 12.45 10.26
N ASP A 291 11.68 12.95 10.02
CA ASP A 291 12.02 14.34 10.29
C ASP A 291 11.66 15.23 9.08
N SER A 292 11.87 16.54 9.23
CA SER A 292 11.57 17.48 8.15
C SER A 292 12.39 17.21 6.88
N HIS A 293 13.61 16.70 7.00
CA HIS A 293 14.46 16.38 5.85
C HIS A 293 13.91 15.19 5.06
N ALA A 294 13.54 14.10 5.75
CA ALA A 294 12.93 12.92 5.13
C ALA A 294 11.62 13.32 4.44
N MET A 295 10.77 14.11 5.10
CA MET A 295 9.51 14.60 4.51
C MET A 295 9.75 15.44 3.25
N GLN A 296 10.72 16.35 3.26
CA GLN A 296 11.10 17.14 2.08
C GLN A 296 11.60 16.27 0.93
N THR A 297 12.45 15.29 1.22
CA THR A 297 12.98 14.35 0.22
C THR A 297 11.86 13.55 -0.43
N MET A 298 10.94 13.01 0.37
CA MET A 298 9.79 12.26 -0.13
C MET A 298 8.86 13.14 -0.98
N SER A 299 8.63 14.39 -0.61
CA SER A 299 7.80 15.29 -1.42
C SER A 299 8.46 15.77 -2.69
N ALA A 300 9.77 15.98 -2.70
CA ALA A 300 10.50 16.28 -3.93
C ALA A 300 10.34 15.12 -4.93
N LEU A 301 10.49 13.88 -4.46
CA LEU A 301 10.29 12.69 -5.28
C LEU A 301 8.83 12.59 -5.79
N ARG A 302 7.83 12.79 -4.92
CA ARG A 302 6.41 12.82 -5.33
C ARG A 302 6.14 13.87 -6.41
N LEU A 303 6.75 15.06 -6.28
CA LEU A 303 6.57 16.13 -7.24
C LEU A 303 7.14 15.76 -8.61
N GLU A 304 8.31 15.12 -8.67
CA GLU A 304 8.87 14.61 -9.92
C GLU A 304 7.98 13.54 -10.57
N ILE A 305 7.42 12.63 -9.77
CA ILE A 305 6.49 11.61 -10.27
C ILE A 305 5.19 12.25 -10.76
N SER A 306 4.64 13.22 -10.05
CA SER A 306 3.45 13.96 -10.46
C SER A 306 3.66 14.65 -11.81
N ARG A 307 4.82 15.29 -12.01
CA ARG A 307 5.17 15.89 -13.31
C ARG A 307 5.19 14.84 -14.42
N LYS A 308 5.78 13.66 -14.19
CA LYS A 308 5.74 12.57 -15.17
C LYS A 308 4.32 12.10 -15.50
N LYS A 309 3.41 12.04 -14.50
CA LYS A 309 1.99 11.73 -14.73
C LYS A 309 1.33 12.78 -15.62
N VAL A 310 1.55 14.06 -15.32
CA VAL A 310 1.01 15.17 -16.13
C VAL A 310 1.55 15.10 -17.56
N MET A 311 2.85 14.86 -17.75
CA MET A 311 3.44 14.70 -19.09
C MET A 311 2.81 13.53 -19.87
N ALA A 312 2.61 12.39 -19.23
CA ALA A 312 1.96 11.23 -19.84
C ALA A 312 0.51 11.55 -20.23
N TYR A 313 -0.24 12.18 -19.31
CA TYR A 313 -1.62 12.63 -19.52
C TYR A 313 -1.73 13.61 -20.70
N LEU A 314 -0.81 14.58 -20.82
CA LEU A 314 -0.78 15.52 -21.95
C LEU A 314 -0.53 14.83 -23.30
N ARG A 315 0.37 13.84 -23.34
CA ARG A 315 0.61 13.05 -24.57
C ARG A 315 -0.59 12.20 -24.98
N GLU A 316 -1.33 11.69 -24.00
CA GLU A 316 -2.52 10.88 -24.24
C GLU A 316 -3.71 11.74 -24.71
N THR A 317 -3.93 12.89 -24.05
CA THR A 317 -5.13 13.71 -24.27
C THR A 317 -4.96 14.79 -25.35
N ASP A 318 -3.73 15.21 -25.63
CA ASP A 318 -3.40 16.22 -26.64
C ASP A 318 -2.15 15.79 -27.44
N PRO A 319 -2.23 14.68 -28.18
CA PRO A 319 -1.08 14.09 -28.88
C PRO A 319 -0.51 15.03 -29.95
N ASP A 320 -1.37 15.78 -30.64
CA ASP A 320 -0.99 16.66 -31.75
C ASP A 320 -0.03 17.76 -31.30
N ASN A 321 -0.22 18.30 -30.09
CA ASN A 321 0.64 19.35 -29.53
C ASN A 321 1.85 18.83 -28.74
N ASN A 322 1.87 17.54 -28.35
CA ASN A 322 2.84 17.04 -27.38
C ASN A 322 3.74 15.88 -27.86
N ASN A 323 3.34 15.12 -28.88
CA ASN A 323 4.12 13.94 -29.31
C ASN A 323 5.42 14.29 -30.06
N TYR A 324 5.51 15.48 -30.64
CA TYR A 324 6.74 15.96 -31.27
C TYR A 324 7.73 16.57 -30.26
N LEU A 325 7.30 16.82 -29.03
CA LEU A 325 8.13 17.41 -27.99
C LEU A 325 9.03 16.36 -27.33
N SER A 326 10.29 16.73 -27.14
CA SER A 326 11.21 15.95 -26.30
C SER A 326 10.71 15.91 -24.86
N ASP A 327 11.08 14.86 -24.11
CA ASP A 327 10.75 14.77 -22.68
C ASP A 327 11.23 16.01 -21.91
N ALA A 328 12.40 16.55 -22.27
CA ALA A 328 12.96 17.73 -21.64
C ALA A 328 12.13 18.99 -21.91
N ASP A 329 11.60 19.18 -23.12
CA ASP A 329 10.81 20.35 -23.46
C ASP A 329 9.38 20.25 -22.93
N LEU A 330 8.79 19.06 -22.97
CA LEU A 330 7.50 18.81 -22.33
C LEU A 330 7.58 19.01 -20.81
N LEU A 331 8.68 18.58 -20.17
CA LEU A 331 8.91 18.85 -18.75
C LEU A 331 9.00 20.36 -18.46
N LYS A 332 9.71 21.14 -19.29
CA LYS A 332 9.76 22.61 -19.13
C LYS A 332 8.36 23.22 -19.21
N LYS A 333 7.54 22.79 -20.18
CA LYS A 333 6.13 23.22 -20.29
C LYS A 333 5.34 22.85 -19.03
N THR A 334 5.44 21.61 -18.55
CA THR A 334 4.75 21.16 -17.34
C THR A 334 5.15 21.98 -16.11
N VAL A 335 6.44 22.27 -15.92
CA VAL A 335 6.93 23.11 -14.81
C VAL A 335 6.37 24.53 -14.90
N PHE A 336 6.30 25.09 -16.12
CA PHE A 336 5.70 26.40 -16.34
C PHE A 336 4.21 26.41 -15.99
N TYR A 337 3.43 25.43 -16.45
CA TYR A 337 2.01 25.32 -16.13
C TYR A 337 1.75 25.11 -14.64
N GLU A 338 2.59 24.30 -13.98
CA GLU A 338 2.51 24.09 -12.54
C GLU A 338 2.74 25.40 -11.77
N ALA A 339 3.78 26.17 -12.14
CA ALA A 339 4.08 27.45 -11.52
C ALA A 339 2.95 28.47 -11.73
N ASP A 340 2.40 28.54 -12.94
CA ASP A 340 1.28 29.43 -13.24
C ASP A 340 0.01 29.05 -12.45
N GLY A 341 -0.31 27.75 -12.37
CA GLY A 341 -1.40 27.24 -11.54
C GLY A 341 -1.25 27.60 -10.06
N LYS A 342 -0.01 27.55 -9.53
CA LYS A 342 0.28 27.95 -8.15
C LYS A 342 0.02 29.43 -7.88
N VAL A 343 0.27 30.31 -8.85
CA VAL A 343 -0.04 31.75 -8.74
C VAL A 343 -1.54 32.01 -8.60
N MET A 344 -2.37 31.13 -9.17
CA MET A 344 -3.83 31.16 -9.04
C MET A 344 -4.34 30.45 -7.77
N GLY A 345 -3.46 29.84 -6.98
CA GLY A 345 -3.82 29.17 -5.75
C GLY A 345 -4.35 27.75 -5.93
N LEU A 346 -4.11 27.11 -7.07
CA LEU A 346 -4.38 25.68 -7.27
C LEU A 346 -3.54 24.84 -6.31
N ARG A 347 -4.12 23.73 -5.84
CA ARG A 347 -3.54 22.91 -4.75
C ARG A 347 -3.39 21.45 -5.11
N SER A 348 -4.40 20.86 -5.74
CA SER A 348 -4.43 19.42 -6.09
C SER A 348 -3.56 19.10 -7.31
N GLU A 349 -3.06 17.87 -7.33
CA GLU A 349 -2.43 17.28 -8.52
C GLU A 349 -3.43 17.26 -9.68
N ARG A 350 -4.70 16.94 -9.39
CA ARG A 350 -5.77 16.97 -10.39
C ARG A 350 -5.97 18.37 -10.98
N ALA A 351 -6.06 19.42 -10.16
CA ALA A 351 -6.23 20.78 -10.67
C ALA A 351 -5.02 21.23 -11.49
N HIS A 352 -3.79 20.89 -11.06
CA HIS A 352 -2.59 21.17 -11.85
C HIS A 352 -2.59 20.42 -13.19
N ALA A 353 -3.04 19.17 -13.24
CA ALA A 353 -3.18 18.40 -14.48
C ALA A 353 -4.25 19.00 -15.41
N GLN A 354 -5.40 19.41 -14.87
CA GLN A 354 -6.46 20.10 -15.61
C GLN A 354 -5.97 21.42 -16.19
N TRP A 355 -5.27 22.23 -15.38
CA TRP A 355 -4.68 23.49 -15.83
C TRP A 355 -3.64 23.27 -16.92
N ALA A 356 -2.74 22.30 -16.74
CA ALA A 356 -1.73 21.95 -17.73
C ALA A 356 -2.36 21.53 -19.07
N PHE A 357 -3.48 20.79 -19.04
CA PHE A 357 -4.21 20.41 -20.25
C PHE A 357 -4.85 21.62 -20.96
N LEU A 358 -5.49 22.50 -20.21
CA LEU A 358 -6.08 23.73 -20.78
C LEU A 358 -4.99 24.62 -21.41
N MET A 359 -3.85 24.78 -20.73
CA MET A 359 -2.72 25.52 -21.25
C MET A 359 -2.12 24.84 -22.50
N SER A 360 -2.02 23.50 -22.54
CA SER A 360 -1.53 22.77 -23.70
C SER A 360 -2.43 22.95 -24.93
N THR A 361 -3.73 22.67 -24.76
CA THR A 361 -4.71 22.66 -25.86
C THR A 361 -4.99 24.03 -26.45
N THR A 362 -4.72 25.10 -25.70
CA THR A 362 -4.87 26.49 -26.15
C THR A 362 -3.55 27.17 -26.50
N ASP A 363 -2.44 26.41 -26.51
CA ASP A 363 -1.07 26.93 -26.66
C ASP A 363 -0.78 28.14 -25.74
N GLY A 364 -1.30 28.07 -24.50
CA GLY A 364 -1.15 29.08 -23.47
C GLY A 364 -2.17 30.23 -23.51
N ALA A 365 -3.04 30.33 -24.53
CA ALA A 365 -3.97 31.46 -24.67
C ALA A 365 -4.94 31.58 -23.47
N ILE A 366 -5.41 30.45 -22.92
CA ILE A 366 -6.27 30.46 -21.73
C ILE A 366 -5.56 31.04 -20.49
N GLY A 367 -4.24 31.00 -20.46
CA GLY A 367 -3.41 31.57 -19.42
C GLY A 367 -3.39 33.09 -19.42
N GLU A 368 -3.78 33.75 -20.52
CA GLU A 368 -3.88 35.20 -20.63
C GLU A 368 -5.30 35.71 -20.31
N GLU A 369 -6.29 34.82 -20.21
CA GLU A 369 -7.69 35.16 -19.95
C GLU A 369 -7.91 35.62 -18.50
N GLN A 370 -7.89 36.93 -18.31
CA GLN A 370 -7.93 37.54 -16.98
C GLN A 370 -9.22 37.21 -16.21
N GLU A 371 -10.34 36.98 -16.89
CA GLU A 371 -11.62 36.59 -16.27
C GLU A 371 -11.50 35.22 -15.59
N ILE A 372 -10.96 34.21 -16.30
CA ILE A 372 -10.75 32.85 -15.77
C ILE A 372 -9.76 32.89 -14.61
N ARG A 373 -8.62 33.57 -14.78
CA ARG A 373 -7.60 33.69 -13.73
C ARG A 373 -8.17 34.32 -12.46
N THR A 374 -8.95 35.40 -12.61
CA THR A 374 -9.54 36.11 -11.47
C THR A 374 -10.60 35.25 -10.78
N ALA A 375 -11.45 34.56 -11.54
CA ALA A 375 -12.46 33.66 -11.01
C ALA A 375 -11.84 32.53 -10.17
N VAL A 376 -10.80 31.87 -10.68
CA VAL A 376 -10.08 30.81 -9.95
C VAL A 376 -9.38 31.38 -8.71
N LYS A 377 -8.62 32.47 -8.87
CA LYS A 377 -7.78 33.03 -7.79
C LYS A 377 -8.57 33.59 -6.61
N THR A 378 -9.73 34.18 -6.87
CA THR A 378 -10.59 34.76 -5.83
C THR A 378 -11.55 33.75 -5.20
N SER A 379 -11.65 32.55 -5.79
CA SER A 379 -12.52 31.50 -5.29
C SER A 379 -12.08 31.00 -3.91
N ARG A 380 -13.07 30.62 -3.10
CA ARG A 380 -12.84 29.90 -1.84
C ARG A 380 -12.24 28.51 -2.08
N ASN A 381 -12.52 27.91 -3.24
CA ASN A 381 -11.99 26.62 -3.66
C ASN A 381 -11.53 26.69 -5.14
N PRO A 382 -10.29 27.16 -5.38
CA PRO A 382 -9.74 27.32 -6.74
C PRO A 382 -9.81 26.04 -7.58
N ASP A 383 -9.51 24.89 -6.97
CA ASP A 383 -9.50 23.58 -7.64
C ASP A 383 -10.89 23.17 -8.15
N GLN A 384 -11.93 23.39 -7.34
CA GLN A 384 -13.31 23.12 -7.77
C GLN A 384 -13.74 24.08 -8.87
N THR A 385 -13.45 25.38 -8.72
CA THR A 385 -13.80 26.39 -9.71
C THR A 385 -13.17 26.09 -11.08
N LEU A 386 -11.90 25.67 -11.11
CA LEU A 386 -11.26 25.23 -12.34
C LEU A 386 -11.97 24.02 -12.96
N SER A 387 -12.34 23.04 -12.13
CA SER A 387 -13.04 21.84 -12.58
C SER A 387 -14.40 22.17 -13.19
N ASP A 388 -15.14 23.12 -12.60
CA ASP A 388 -16.44 23.56 -13.09
C ASP A 388 -16.30 24.28 -14.45
N ILE A 389 -15.32 25.17 -14.58
CA ILE A 389 -15.00 25.86 -15.85
C ILE A 389 -14.69 24.84 -16.95
N MET A 390 -13.85 23.84 -16.66
CA MET A 390 -13.50 22.80 -17.61
C MET A 390 -14.72 21.99 -18.07
N GLN A 391 -15.64 21.65 -17.16
CA GLN A 391 -16.88 20.95 -17.51
C GLN A 391 -17.79 21.79 -18.40
N GLU A 392 -17.92 23.10 -18.13
CA GLU A 392 -18.72 23.99 -18.96
C GLU A 392 -18.12 24.15 -20.38
N MET A 393 -16.79 24.27 -20.50
CA MET A 393 -16.13 24.30 -21.82
C MET A 393 -16.39 23.03 -22.64
N VAL A 394 -16.35 21.85 -22.00
CA VAL A 394 -16.65 20.57 -22.65
C VAL A 394 -18.12 20.53 -23.12
N LYS A 395 -19.06 20.99 -22.29
CA LYS A 395 -20.49 21.06 -22.66
C LYS A 395 -20.73 21.98 -23.86
N ILE A 396 -20.09 23.15 -23.89
CA ILE A 396 -20.20 24.10 -25.00
C ILE A 396 -19.66 23.49 -26.29
N GLY A 397 -18.47 22.88 -26.27
CA GLY A 397 -17.89 22.23 -27.44
C GLY A 397 -18.73 21.06 -27.98
N GLN A 398 -19.36 20.28 -27.10
CA GLN A 398 -20.28 19.21 -27.50
C GLN A 398 -21.56 19.74 -28.15
N ALA A 399 -22.13 20.83 -27.62
CA ALA A 399 -23.32 21.47 -28.17
C ALA A 399 -23.07 22.08 -29.56
N GLU A 400 -21.92 22.71 -29.78
CA GLU A 400 -21.55 23.27 -31.10
C GLU A 400 -21.32 22.17 -32.15
N THR A 401 -20.77 21.04 -31.74
CA THR A 401 -20.54 19.88 -32.63
C THR A 401 -21.86 19.20 -33.02
N GLN A 402 -22.83 19.14 -32.10
CA GLN A 402 -24.19 18.68 -32.41
C GLN A 402 -24.96 19.68 -33.28
N GLY A 403 -24.85 20.99 -33.03
CA GLY A 403 -25.48 22.03 -33.85
C GLY A 403 -24.99 22.05 -35.30
N LYS A 404 -23.67 21.85 -35.52
CA LYS A 404 -23.10 21.73 -36.87
C LYS A 404 -23.54 20.46 -37.62
N ARG A 405 -23.86 19.36 -36.92
CA ARG A 405 -24.43 18.15 -37.55
C ARG A 405 -25.89 18.32 -37.99
N ILE A 406 -26.66 19.20 -37.35
CA ILE A 406 -28.07 19.45 -37.66
C ILE A 406 -28.22 20.46 -38.81
N LEU A 407 -27.27 21.39 -38.97
CA LEU A 407 -27.27 22.38 -40.06
C LEU A 407 -26.57 21.89 -41.35
N GLY A 408 -25.95 20.70 -41.32
CA GLY A 408 -25.27 20.07 -42.46
C GLY A 408 -26.06 18.92 -43.12
N SER A 409 -27.32 18.71 -42.71
CA SER A 409 -28.30 17.82 -43.34
C SER A 409 -29.43 18.65 -43.94
#